data_AF-A0A4P7WAA3-F1
#
_entry.id   AF-A0A4P7WAA3-F1
#
_cell.length_a   1.000
_cell.length_b   1.000
_cell.length_c   1.000
_cell.angle_alpha   90.00
_cell.angle_beta   90.00
_cell.angle_gamma   90.00
#
_symmetry.space_group_name_H-M   'P 1'
#
loop_
_entity.id
_entity.type
_entity.pdbx_description
1 polymer ?
#
loop_
_entity_poly.entity_id
_entity_poly.type
_entity_poly.pdbx_seq_one_letter_code
_entity_poly.pdbx_strand_id
1 'polypeptide(L)'
;MNRKEASKKALLFWPLKTIFILFLMGGFALPMPALAQMSADFVPPDTHILARLKGTWSFHYETPEQDGQPAAPTLRFEEGDNLIEITLVHTMDDFLNNDEPIAARNYFKVSISDFYFDCNGGDVILWFDNGDSAETSQASCTNDQVQATMLVAGAMPDDEKAAERKFAQEIAHYRPIAISQGQYSLMLDGEDNGSWKRFTRANNPQTNPGYFESVKKYFLTPKSEAPV
;
A
#
# COMPACT_ATOMS: atom_id res chain seq x y z
N MET A 1 76.40 -16.68 -33.04
CA MET A 1 76.39 -17.79 -32.06
C MET A 1 74.95 -18.30 -32.00
N ASN A 2 74.66 -19.48 -32.58
CA ASN A 2 74.73 -20.81 -31.93
C ASN A 2 73.78 -20.83 -30.72
N ARG A 3 72.67 -21.58 -30.67
CA ARG A 3 72.43 -23.01 -30.99
C ARG A 3 70.89 -23.24 -31.01
N LYS A 4 70.32 -23.91 -32.02
CA LYS A 4 69.85 -25.34 -32.00
C LYS A 4 68.61 -25.56 -31.13
N GLU A 5 67.61 -26.37 -31.44
CA GLU A 5 67.42 -27.51 -32.36
C GLU A 5 65.88 -27.69 -32.47
N ALA A 6 65.29 -27.92 -33.66
CA ALA A 6 64.92 -29.23 -34.20
C ALA A 6 63.85 -29.97 -33.34
N SER A 7 62.84 -30.69 -33.84
CA SER A 7 62.71 -31.43 -35.09
C SER A 7 61.32 -32.11 -35.09
N LYS A 8 60.68 -32.15 -36.26
CA LYS A 8 60.06 -33.33 -36.90
C LYS A 8 59.01 -34.15 -36.11
N LYS A 9 57.75 -34.14 -36.55
CA LYS A 9 57.12 -34.97 -37.62
C LYS A 9 56.56 -36.32 -37.11
N ALA A 10 55.39 -36.63 -37.65
CA ALA A 10 54.76 -37.94 -37.95
C ALA A 10 53.50 -38.20 -37.09
N LEU A 11 52.27 -38.06 -37.62
CA LEU A 11 51.55 -38.92 -38.59
C LEU A 11 51.59 -40.41 -38.21
N LEU A 12 50.45 -40.96 -37.79
CA LEU A 12 49.95 -42.34 -38.03
C LEU A 12 48.55 -42.44 -37.37
N PHE A 13 47.45 -42.43 -38.15
CA PHE A 13 46.71 -43.61 -38.63
C PHE A 13 46.24 -44.54 -37.49
N TRP A 14 44.98 -44.48 -37.06
CA TRP A 14 43.80 -45.23 -37.55
C TRP A 14 43.39 -46.37 -36.57
N PRO A 15 42.20 -47.01 -36.68
CA PRO A 15 41.16 -47.01 -35.65
C PRO A 15 40.94 -48.40 -35.02
N LEU A 16 40.18 -48.51 -33.93
CA LEU A 16 39.12 -49.53 -33.72
C LEU A 16 38.64 -49.55 -32.26
N LYS A 17 37.33 -49.35 -32.11
CA LYS A 17 36.39 -50.16 -31.30
C LYS A 17 36.81 -50.57 -29.87
N THR A 18 36.19 -49.92 -28.89
CA THR A 18 35.56 -50.65 -27.79
C THR A 18 34.22 -50.01 -27.43
N ILE A 19 33.15 -50.74 -27.74
CA ILE A 19 31.80 -50.52 -27.26
C ILE A 19 31.77 -50.97 -25.79
N PHE A 20 31.35 -50.13 -24.86
CA PHE A 20 30.58 -50.61 -23.71
C PHE A 20 29.67 -49.51 -23.16
N ILE A 21 28.42 -49.92 -23.02
CA ILE A 21 27.24 -49.17 -22.62
C ILE A 21 27.41 -48.64 -21.18
N LEU A 22 27.20 -47.33 -20.99
CA LEU A 22 26.81 -46.75 -19.71
C LEU A 22 25.71 -45.73 -19.97
N PHE A 23 24.52 -46.30 -20.17
CA PHE A 23 23.25 -45.60 -20.00
C PHE A 23 23.03 -45.36 -18.50
N LEU A 24 22.27 -44.30 -18.20
CA LEU A 24 21.64 -43.93 -16.93
C LEU A 24 22.41 -42.96 -16.03
N MET A 25 21.74 -41.81 -15.84
CA MET A 25 21.89 -40.81 -14.77
C MET A 25 22.53 -39.47 -15.15
N GLY A 26 22.43 -39.06 -16.43
CA GLY A 26 22.46 -37.66 -16.82
C GLY A 26 21.04 -37.08 -16.82
N GLY A 27 20.40 -37.00 -15.65
CA GLY A 27 19.16 -36.27 -15.48
C GLY A 27 19.43 -34.78 -15.71
N PHE A 28 19.07 -34.28 -16.89
CA PHE A 28 18.89 -32.85 -17.12
C PHE A 28 17.82 -32.35 -16.16
N ALA A 29 18.22 -31.87 -14.99
CA ALA A 29 17.42 -30.98 -14.18
C ALA A 29 17.30 -29.66 -14.97
N LEU A 30 16.32 -29.60 -15.87
CA LEU A 30 15.83 -28.32 -16.35
C LEU A 30 15.43 -27.51 -15.11
N PRO A 31 15.85 -26.24 -14.97
CA PRO A 31 15.33 -25.39 -13.91
C PRO A 31 13.82 -25.32 -14.12
N MET A 32 13.06 -26.01 -13.26
CA MET A 32 11.63 -25.79 -13.20
C MET A 32 11.46 -24.29 -12.97
N PRO A 33 10.68 -23.58 -13.80
CA PRO A 33 10.23 -22.25 -13.42
C PRO A 33 9.60 -22.44 -12.05
N ALA A 34 10.15 -21.74 -11.05
CA ALA A 34 9.54 -21.68 -9.74
C ALA A 34 8.05 -21.43 -9.99
N LEU A 35 7.23 -22.42 -9.62
CA LEU A 35 5.80 -22.21 -9.52
C LEU A 35 5.69 -20.99 -8.62
N ALA A 36 5.34 -19.86 -9.23
CA ALA A 36 4.94 -18.67 -8.51
C ALA A 36 3.96 -19.18 -7.47
N GLN A 37 4.38 -19.14 -6.23
CA GLN A 37 3.56 -19.47 -5.08
C GLN A 37 2.46 -18.41 -5.17
N MET A 38 1.36 -18.76 -5.85
CA MET A 38 0.12 -17.99 -5.80
C MET A 38 -0.14 -17.87 -4.32
N SER A 39 0.12 -16.69 -3.76
CA SER A 39 -0.26 -16.37 -2.40
C SER A 39 -1.72 -16.79 -2.32
N ALA A 40 -2.04 -17.70 -1.39
CA ALA A 40 -3.42 -17.99 -1.08
C ALA A 40 -4.12 -16.63 -0.98
N ASP A 41 -5.10 -16.39 -1.86
CA ASP A 41 -5.83 -15.13 -1.88
C ASP A 41 -6.30 -14.92 -0.44
N PHE A 42 -5.74 -13.92 0.23
CA PHE A 42 -6.15 -13.60 1.59
C PHE A 42 -7.64 -13.30 1.54
N VAL A 43 -8.41 -14.01 2.36
CA VAL A 43 -9.84 -13.78 2.52
C VAL A 43 -10.01 -13.24 3.92
N PRO A 44 -10.67 -12.08 4.11
CA PRO A 44 -10.99 -11.62 5.44
C PRO A 44 -11.67 -12.73 6.27
N PRO A 45 -11.33 -12.88 7.56
CA PRO A 45 -11.93 -13.89 8.41
C PRO A 45 -13.46 -13.75 8.45
N ASP A 46 -14.16 -14.89 8.40
CA ASP A 46 -15.62 -14.96 8.54
C ASP A 46 -16.44 -14.16 7.49
N THR A 47 -15.86 -13.84 6.33
CA THR A 47 -16.57 -13.17 5.23
C THR A 47 -16.72 -14.03 3.96
N HIS A 48 -17.63 -13.59 3.10
CA HIS A 48 -17.83 -14.07 1.74
C HIS A 48 -17.37 -13.03 0.73
N ILE A 49 -16.52 -13.43 -0.21
CA ILE A 49 -16.08 -12.56 -1.31
C ILE A 49 -17.25 -12.37 -2.29
N LEU A 50 -17.76 -11.15 -2.38
CA LEU A 50 -18.79 -10.77 -3.35
C LEU A 50 -18.19 -10.48 -4.73
N ALA A 51 -17.09 -9.73 -4.77
CA ALA A 51 -16.45 -9.31 -6.00
C ALA A 51 -14.96 -9.01 -5.81
N ARG A 52 -14.26 -8.84 -6.94
CA ARG A 52 -12.92 -8.27 -6.99
C ARG A 52 -12.97 -6.98 -7.80
N LEU A 53 -12.67 -5.86 -7.15
CA LEU A 53 -12.67 -4.54 -7.76
C LEU A 53 -11.34 -4.35 -8.49
N LYS A 54 -11.39 -4.13 -9.81
CA LYS A 54 -10.19 -3.98 -10.65
C LYS A 54 -9.83 -2.50 -10.84
N GLY A 55 -9.40 -1.88 -9.76
CA GLY A 55 -9.17 -0.44 -9.71
C GLY A 55 -7.73 -0.01 -9.97
N THR A 56 -7.47 1.27 -9.77
CA THR A 56 -6.12 1.85 -9.84
C THR A 56 -5.80 2.62 -8.58
N TRP A 57 -4.61 2.39 -8.02
CA TRP A 57 -4.08 3.23 -6.94
C TRP A 57 -3.40 4.47 -7.52
N SER A 58 -3.80 5.65 -7.04
CA SER A 58 -3.26 6.94 -7.46
C SER A 58 -2.86 7.79 -6.27
N PHE A 59 -1.67 8.38 -6.35
CA PHE A 59 -1.18 9.35 -5.37
C PHE A 59 -1.41 10.78 -5.87
N HIS A 60 -2.02 11.61 -5.03
CA HIS A 60 -2.21 13.03 -5.27
C HIS A 60 -2.17 13.82 -3.96
N TYR A 61 -2.29 15.15 -4.07
CA TYR A 61 -2.49 16.02 -2.91
C TYR A 61 -3.94 16.52 -2.92
N GLU A 62 -4.68 16.29 -1.84
CA GLU A 62 -6.06 16.76 -1.68
C GLU A 62 -6.09 18.29 -1.59
N THR A 63 -7.08 18.89 -2.28
CA THR A 63 -7.24 20.35 -2.33
C THR A 63 -7.49 20.88 -0.91
N PRO A 64 -6.76 21.91 -0.47
CA PRO A 64 -6.99 22.51 0.85
C PRO A 64 -8.42 22.98 1.04
N GLU A 65 -9.00 22.70 2.21
CA GLU A 65 -10.35 23.18 2.57
C GLU A 65 -10.31 24.64 3.05
N GLN A 66 -9.18 25.07 3.63
CA GLN A 66 -8.99 26.40 4.18
C GLN A 66 -7.81 27.10 3.50
N ASP A 67 -7.92 28.42 3.37
CA ASP A 67 -6.81 29.21 2.85
C ASP A 67 -5.57 29.10 3.75
N GLY A 68 -4.40 29.02 3.12
CA GLY A 68 -3.12 28.77 3.79
C GLY A 68 -2.90 27.34 4.31
N GLN A 69 -3.90 26.45 4.27
CA GLN A 69 -3.73 25.05 4.65
C GLN A 69 -2.89 24.32 3.57
N PRO A 70 -1.84 23.58 3.96
CA PRO A 70 -1.10 22.76 3.00
C PRO A 70 -1.97 21.62 2.45
N ALA A 71 -1.87 21.36 1.15
CA ALA A 71 -2.56 20.26 0.49
C ALA A 71 -2.10 18.90 1.09
N ALA A 72 -3.03 18.06 1.51
CA ALA A 72 -2.71 16.82 2.22
C ALA A 72 -2.32 15.69 1.25
N PRO A 73 -1.23 14.94 1.49
CA PRO A 73 -0.95 13.72 0.73
C PRO A 73 -2.11 12.72 0.85
N THR A 74 -2.57 12.22 -0.30
CA THR A 74 -3.69 11.29 -0.39
C THR A 74 -3.37 10.15 -1.35
N LEU A 75 -3.73 8.95 -0.94
CA LEU A 75 -3.72 7.76 -1.76
C LEU A 75 -5.16 7.31 -2.03
N ARG A 76 -5.50 7.14 -3.30
CA ARG A 76 -6.85 6.83 -3.77
C ARG A 76 -6.88 5.56 -4.59
N PHE A 77 -7.71 4.61 -4.21
CA PHE A 77 -8.15 3.51 -5.06
C PHE A 77 -9.48 3.89 -5.72
N GLU A 78 -9.58 3.66 -7.02
CA GLU A 78 -10.79 3.95 -7.78
C GLU A 78 -11.10 2.83 -8.77
N GLU A 79 -12.35 2.37 -8.75
CA GLU A 79 -12.94 1.47 -9.73
C GLU A 79 -14.40 1.89 -9.99
N GLY A 80 -14.63 2.59 -11.11
CA GLY A 80 -15.95 3.15 -11.41
C GLY A 80 -16.39 4.10 -10.30
N ASP A 81 -17.56 3.83 -9.71
CA ASP A 81 -18.11 4.63 -8.61
C ASP A 81 -17.59 4.20 -7.23
N ASN A 82 -16.78 3.13 -7.13
CA ASN A 82 -16.21 2.66 -5.88
C ASN A 82 -14.86 3.34 -5.61
N LEU A 83 -14.72 3.88 -4.40
CA LEU A 83 -13.59 4.71 -4.00
C LEU A 83 -13.14 4.39 -2.59
N ILE A 84 -11.82 4.33 -2.40
CA ILE A 84 -11.17 4.32 -1.09
C ILE A 84 -10.11 5.41 -1.12
N GLU A 85 -10.18 6.34 -0.17
CA GLU A 85 -9.21 7.43 -0.03
C GLU A 85 -8.54 7.35 1.35
N ILE A 86 -7.22 7.46 1.35
CA ILE A 86 -6.37 7.41 2.53
C ILE A 86 -5.59 8.71 2.58
N THR A 87 -5.89 9.55 3.57
CA THR A 87 -5.38 10.92 3.65
C THR A 87 -4.57 11.10 4.93
N LEU A 88 -3.43 11.80 4.81
CA LEU A 88 -2.66 12.29 5.96
C LEU A 88 -3.43 13.41 6.67
N VAL A 89 -3.64 13.25 7.98
CA VAL A 89 -4.36 14.22 8.81
C VAL A 89 -3.46 14.78 9.90
N HIS A 90 -3.72 16.04 10.22
CA HIS A 90 -3.04 16.76 11.29
C HIS A 90 -4.03 17.61 12.09
N THR A 91 -3.77 17.77 13.38
CA THR A 91 -4.47 18.71 14.25
C THR A 91 -3.47 19.62 14.95
N MET A 92 -3.97 20.71 15.55
CA MET A 92 -3.14 21.62 16.35
C MET A 92 -2.33 20.87 17.42
N ASP A 93 -2.95 19.91 18.10
CA ASP A 93 -2.33 19.12 19.18
C ASP A 93 -1.05 18.40 18.75
N ASP A 94 -0.93 18.02 17.48
CA ASP A 94 0.28 17.37 16.95
C ASP A 94 1.53 18.29 17.01
N PHE A 95 1.32 19.60 17.14
CA PHE A 95 2.39 20.61 17.10
C PHE A 95 2.55 21.41 18.40
N LEU A 96 1.67 21.22 19.39
CA LEU A 96 1.74 21.94 20.68
C LEU A 96 2.87 21.40 21.58
N ASN A 97 3.16 20.10 21.50
CA ASN A 97 4.24 19.47 22.27
C ASN A 97 5.53 19.42 21.44
N ASN A 98 6.40 20.43 21.60
CA ASN A 98 7.67 20.50 20.88
C ASN A 98 8.68 19.38 21.24
N ASP A 99 8.44 18.64 22.32
CA ASP A 99 9.35 17.59 22.80
C ASP A 99 9.12 16.23 22.12
N GLU A 100 7.98 16.04 21.43
CA GLU A 100 7.67 14.81 20.70
C GLU A 100 7.95 14.98 19.20
N PRO A 101 8.59 13.99 18.55
CA PRO A 101 8.72 14.02 17.09
C PRO A 101 7.33 13.95 16.46
N ILE A 102 7.09 14.77 15.44
CA ILE A 102 5.83 14.77 14.69
C ILE A 102 5.59 13.36 14.13
N ALA A 103 4.47 12.75 14.52
CA ALA A 103 4.05 11.45 14.02
C ALA A 103 3.02 11.62 12.90
N ALA A 104 3.12 10.78 11.87
CA ALA A 104 2.09 10.71 10.83
C ALA A 104 0.81 10.08 11.40
N ARG A 105 -0.33 10.63 11.03
CA ARG A 105 -1.66 10.09 11.30
C ARG A 105 -2.42 10.04 10.00
N ASN A 106 -2.96 8.88 9.66
CA ASN A 106 -3.78 8.75 8.47
C ASN A 106 -5.18 8.36 8.90
N TYR A 107 -6.15 8.72 8.08
CA TYR A 107 -7.48 8.14 8.13
C TYR A 107 -7.82 7.63 6.74
N PHE A 108 -8.84 6.77 6.67
CA PHE A 108 -9.42 6.40 5.39
C PHE A 108 -10.90 6.69 5.37
N LYS A 109 -11.39 6.98 4.16
CA LYS A 109 -12.79 7.10 3.83
C LYS A 109 -13.10 6.20 2.64
N VAL A 110 -14.29 5.64 2.64
CA VAL A 110 -14.78 4.75 1.60
C VAL A 110 -16.07 5.31 1.04
N SER A 111 -16.26 5.14 -0.27
CA SER A 111 -17.54 5.31 -0.94
C SER A 111 -17.74 4.12 -1.85
N ILE A 112 -18.61 3.20 -1.45
CA ILE A 112 -18.83 1.91 -2.14
C ILE A 112 -20.28 1.86 -2.58
N SER A 113 -20.56 1.32 -3.76
CA SER A 113 -21.94 1.15 -4.21
C SER A 113 -22.76 0.34 -3.20
N ASP A 114 -23.99 0.80 -2.93
CA ASP A 114 -24.96 0.09 -2.10
C ASP A 114 -25.40 -1.27 -2.66
N PHE A 115 -25.00 -1.58 -3.90
CA PHE A 115 -25.10 -2.91 -4.47
C PHE A 115 -24.26 -3.95 -3.70
N TYR A 116 -23.12 -3.53 -3.13
CA TYR A 116 -22.21 -4.44 -2.43
C TYR A 116 -22.40 -4.44 -0.92
N PHE A 117 -22.65 -3.27 -0.34
CA PHE A 117 -22.69 -3.04 1.10
C PHE A 117 -24.02 -2.41 1.49
N ASP A 118 -24.45 -2.66 2.72
CA ASP A 118 -25.70 -2.16 3.27
C ASP A 118 -25.48 -0.82 3.98
N CYS A 119 -26.42 0.11 3.79
CA CYS A 119 -26.40 1.43 4.44
C CYS A 119 -26.31 1.38 5.98
N ASN A 120 -26.85 0.31 6.59
CA ASN A 120 -26.83 0.09 8.03
C ASN A 120 -26.07 -1.19 8.39
N GLY A 121 -25.15 -1.65 7.53
CA GLY A 121 -24.38 -2.88 7.72
C GLY A 121 -23.29 -2.79 8.80
N GLY A 122 -23.19 -1.65 9.49
CA GLY A 122 -22.16 -1.37 10.49
C GLY A 122 -20.93 -0.73 9.88
N ASP A 123 -19.80 -0.94 10.55
CA ASP A 123 -18.51 -0.37 10.19
C ASP A 123 -17.92 -1.07 8.97
N VAL A 124 -17.15 -0.32 8.17
CA VAL A 124 -16.38 -0.87 7.06
C VAL A 124 -14.96 -1.14 7.55
N ILE A 125 -14.48 -2.35 7.29
CA ILE A 125 -13.15 -2.80 7.70
C ILE A 125 -12.25 -2.87 6.47
N LEU A 126 -11.11 -2.17 6.51
CA LEU A 126 -10.04 -2.24 5.52
C LEU A 126 -8.98 -3.25 5.98
N TRP A 127 -8.70 -4.24 5.14
CA TRP A 127 -7.78 -5.35 5.44
C TRP A 127 -6.47 -5.24 4.70
N PHE A 128 -5.40 -5.60 5.39
CA PHE A 128 -4.03 -5.57 4.89
C PHE A 128 -3.50 -6.96 4.54
N ASP A 129 -2.47 -7.02 3.70
CA ASP A 129 -1.82 -8.26 3.26
C ASP A 129 -1.11 -9.06 4.38
N ASN A 130 -0.84 -8.43 5.52
CA ASN A 130 -0.38 -9.08 6.74
C ASN A 130 -1.51 -9.63 7.62
N GLY A 131 -2.77 -9.35 7.28
CA GLY A 131 -3.96 -9.74 8.04
C GLY A 131 -4.40 -8.77 9.14
N ASP A 132 -3.69 -7.66 9.34
CA ASP A 132 -4.18 -6.57 10.17
C ASP A 132 -5.33 -5.81 9.48
N SER A 133 -6.03 -4.98 10.25
CA SER A 133 -7.16 -4.21 9.77
C SER A 133 -7.28 -2.83 10.43
N ALA A 134 -8.07 -1.97 9.78
CA ALA A 134 -8.56 -0.71 10.33
C ALA A 134 -10.06 -0.55 10.05
N GLU A 135 -10.79 0.06 10.97
CA GLU A 135 -12.26 0.12 10.93
C GLU A 135 -12.72 1.58 10.80
N THR A 136 -13.79 1.81 10.05
CA THR A 136 -14.46 3.11 10.01
C THR A 136 -15.43 3.27 11.19
N SER A 137 -15.96 4.48 11.37
CA SER A 137 -17.22 4.65 12.08
C SER A 137 -18.38 4.04 11.27
N GLN A 138 -19.57 4.03 11.88
CA GLN A 138 -20.79 3.52 11.26
C GLN A 138 -21.01 4.14 9.87
N ALA A 139 -21.22 3.28 8.89
CA ALA A 139 -21.50 3.71 7.53
C ALA A 139 -22.86 4.41 7.40
N SER A 140 -22.98 5.28 6.41
CA SER A 140 -24.21 5.98 6.04
C SER A 140 -24.39 5.93 4.53
N CYS A 141 -25.62 6.16 4.04
CA CYS A 141 -25.87 6.19 2.60
C CYS A 141 -26.12 7.59 2.07
N THR A 142 -25.53 7.88 0.91
CA THR A 142 -25.79 9.10 0.14
C THR A 142 -25.64 8.76 -1.34
N ASN A 143 -26.66 9.07 -2.15
CA ASN A 143 -26.66 8.87 -3.61
C ASN A 143 -26.26 7.44 -4.05
N ASP A 144 -26.96 6.41 -3.56
CA ASP A 144 -26.71 4.99 -3.90
C ASP A 144 -25.29 4.49 -3.54
N GLN A 145 -24.63 5.19 -2.60
CA GLN A 145 -23.32 4.83 -2.08
C GLN A 145 -23.34 4.72 -0.56
N VAL A 146 -22.72 3.66 -0.06
CA VAL A 146 -22.31 3.48 1.33
C VAL A 146 -21.02 4.27 1.56
N GLN A 147 -21.11 5.30 2.39
CA GLN A 147 -20.01 6.16 2.79
C GLN A 147 -19.66 5.92 4.25
N ALA A 148 -18.37 5.70 4.52
CA ALA A 148 -17.87 5.57 5.88
C ALA A 148 -16.48 6.20 5.98
N THR A 149 -16.13 6.68 7.18
CA THR A 149 -14.84 7.33 7.45
C THR A 149 -14.32 6.86 8.80
N MET A 150 -13.01 6.75 8.94
CA MET A 150 -12.38 6.46 10.23
C MET A 150 -12.45 7.65 11.19
N LEU A 151 -12.74 8.86 10.70
CA LEU A 151 -12.85 10.06 11.53
C LEU A 151 -14.23 10.15 12.20
N VAL A 152 -14.24 10.29 13.53
CA VAL A 152 -15.44 10.67 14.28
C VAL A 152 -15.48 12.19 14.42
N ALA A 153 -16.64 12.80 14.18
CA ALA A 153 -16.79 14.25 14.28
C ALA A 153 -16.58 14.75 15.71
N GLY A 154 -15.67 15.72 15.91
CA GLY A 154 -15.50 16.42 17.20
C GLY A 154 -14.05 16.52 17.66
N ALA A 155 -13.87 16.70 18.98
CA ALA A 155 -12.55 16.61 19.61
C ALA A 155 -12.13 15.14 19.63
N MET A 156 -11.03 14.82 18.94
CA MET A 156 -10.56 13.46 18.75
C MET A 156 -9.98 12.88 20.06
N PRO A 157 -10.58 11.83 20.62
CA PRO A 157 -10.05 11.08 21.74
C PRO A 157 -8.63 10.53 21.49
N ASP A 158 -7.87 10.29 22.56
CA ASP A 158 -6.48 9.80 22.45
C ASP A 158 -6.38 8.39 21.85
N ASP A 159 -7.41 7.56 22.03
CA ASP A 159 -7.53 6.23 21.43
C ASP A 159 -7.75 6.30 19.91
N GLU A 160 -8.53 7.26 19.41
CA GLU A 160 -8.66 7.51 17.97
C GLU A 160 -7.33 7.97 17.36
N LYS A 161 -6.61 8.88 18.04
CA LYS A 161 -5.26 9.29 17.62
C LYS A 161 -4.30 8.10 17.57
N ALA A 162 -4.39 7.18 18.54
CA ALA A 162 -3.57 5.98 18.56
C ALA A 162 -3.93 5.02 17.40
N ALA A 163 -5.21 4.87 17.08
CA ALA A 163 -5.67 4.08 15.94
C ALA A 163 -5.17 4.66 14.61
N GLU A 164 -5.23 5.97 14.42
CA GLU A 164 -4.69 6.66 13.22
C GLU A 164 -3.18 6.53 13.08
N ARG A 165 -2.43 6.60 14.19
CA ARG A 165 -0.99 6.36 14.20
C ARG A 165 -0.66 4.91 13.84
N LYS A 166 -1.40 3.95 14.41
CA LYS A 166 -1.26 2.53 14.05
C LYS A 166 -1.53 2.34 12.56
N PHE A 167 -2.65 2.86 12.06
CA PHE A 167 -3.02 2.79 10.65
C PHE A 167 -1.96 3.44 9.74
N ALA A 168 -1.36 4.56 10.14
CA ALA A 168 -0.26 5.18 9.42
C ALA A 168 1.00 4.29 9.37
N GLN A 169 1.25 3.48 10.39
CA GLN A 169 2.32 2.49 10.37
C GLN A 169 1.98 1.31 9.46
N GLU A 170 0.75 0.80 9.51
CA GLU A 170 0.32 -0.31 8.64
C GLU A 170 0.44 0.07 7.16
N ILE A 171 -0.12 1.23 6.77
CA ILE A 171 -0.09 1.72 5.38
C ILE A 171 1.33 2.08 4.90
N ALA A 172 2.30 2.21 5.79
CA ALA A 172 3.69 2.40 5.38
C ALA A 172 4.35 1.09 4.94
N HIS A 173 3.86 -0.06 5.39
CA HIS A 173 4.51 -1.36 5.23
C HIS A 173 3.69 -2.38 4.44
N TYR A 174 2.36 -2.31 4.53
CA TYR A 174 1.45 -3.34 4.07
C TYR A 174 0.39 -2.76 3.14
N ARG A 175 -0.01 -3.55 2.13
CA ARG A 175 -1.00 -3.10 1.14
C ARG A 175 -2.42 -3.45 1.57
N PRO A 176 -3.42 -2.59 1.32
CA PRO A 176 -4.81 -2.90 1.54
C PRO A 176 -5.25 -3.78 0.38
N ILE A 177 -5.87 -4.91 0.71
CA ILE A 177 -6.18 -5.97 -0.24
C ILE A 177 -7.66 -6.34 -0.24
N ALA A 178 -8.40 -5.91 0.77
CA ALA A 178 -9.84 -6.10 0.81
C ALA A 178 -10.52 -5.03 1.67
N ILE A 179 -11.81 -4.81 1.43
CA ILE A 179 -12.73 -4.16 2.36
C ILE A 179 -13.88 -5.10 2.70
N SER A 180 -14.42 -5.01 3.90
CA SER A 180 -15.59 -5.79 4.30
C SER A 180 -16.61 -4.98 5.09
N GLN A 181 -17.86 -5.42 5.05
CA GLN A 181 -18.93 -4.95 5.91
C GLN A 181 -19.81 -6.15 6.27
N GLY A 182 -20.02 -6.39 7.58
CA GLY A 182 -20.72 -7.58 8.06
C GLY A 182 -20.05 -8.87 7.57
N GLN A 183 -20.81 -9.71 6.85
CA GLN A 183 -20.34 -10.99 6.31
C GLN A 183 -19.82 -10.91 4.87
N TYR A 184 -19.73 -9.71 4.30
CA TYR A 184 -19.41 -9.51 2.89
C TYR A 184 -18.08 -8.78 2.72
N SER A 185 -17.31 -9.20 1.73
CA SER A 185 -16.02 -8.59 1.41
C SER A 185 -15.82 -8.38 -0.08
N LEU A 186 -15.11 -7.31 -0.43
CA LEU A 186 -14.65 -6.98 -1.77
C LEU A 186 -13.12 -7.02 -1.78
N MET A 187 -12.55 -7.78 -2.72
CA MET A 187 -11.10 -7.78 -2.92
C MET A 187 -10.68 -6.56 -3.72
N LEU A 188 -9.57 -5.94 -3.35
CA LEU A 188 -8.98 -4.80 -4.05
C LEU A 188 -7.84 -5.30 -4.94
N ASP A 189 -8.12 -5.41 -6.23
CA ASP A 189 -7.12 -5.80 -7.24
C ASP A 189 -6.71 -4.54 -8.01
N GLY A 190 -5.68 -3.86 -7.50
CA GLY A 190 -5.20 -2.60 -8.05
C GLY A 190 -3.74 -2.67 -8.46
N GLU A 191 -3.45 -2.28 -9.71
CA GLU A 191 -2.06 -2.06 -10.12
C GLU A 191 -1.46 -0.88 -9.34
N ASP A 192 -0.30 -1.09 -8.72
CA ASP A 192 0.47 -0.02 -8.09
C ASP A 192 1.52 0.50 -9.09
N ASN A 193 1.26 1.68 -9.64
CA ASN A 193 2.18 2.42 -10.51
C ASN A 193 3.26 3.22 -9.73
N GLY A 194 3.56 2.79 -8.50
CA GLY A 194 4.46 3.47 -7.58
C GLY A 194 3.78 4.55 -6.74
N SER A 195 2.45 4.68 -6.82
CA SER A 195 1.66 5.59 -6.00
C SER A 195 1.84 5.30 -4.51
N TRP A 196 1.94 4.03 -4.14
CA TRP A 196 2.20 3.63 -2.75
C TRP A 196 3.49 4.23 -2.22
N LYS A 197 4.60 3.99 -2.93
CA LYS A 197 5.92 4.49 -2.56
C LYS A 197 5.96 6.01 -2.48
N ARG A 198 5.23 6.71 -3.37
CA ARG A 198 5.13 8.18 -3.34
C ARG A 198 4.37 8.65 -2.11
N PHE A 199 3.26 7.99 -1.78
CA PHE A 199 2.47 8.26 -0.59
C PHE A 199 3.27 8.02 0.70
N THR A 200 3.87 6.84 0.88
CA THR A 200 4.68 6.52 2.07
C THR A 200 5.83 7.53 2.28
N ARG A 201 6.47 7.98 1.20
CA ARG A 201 7.52 9.01 1.26
C ARG A 201 6.96 10.40 1.61
N ALA A 202 5.78 10.74 1.10
CA ALA A 202 5.13 12.01 1.40
C ALA A 202 4.64 12.07 2.86
N ASN A 203 4.21 10.94 3.43
CA ASN A 203 3.71 10.83 4.80
C ASN A 203 4.80 10.60 5.85
N ASN A 204 6.08 10.57 5.46
CA ASN A 204 7.17 10.39 6.42
C ASN A 204 7.85 11.74 6.73
N PRO A 205 7.83 12.20 8.01
CA PRO A 205 8.44 13.45 8.45
C PRO A 205 9.93 13.58 8.14
N GLN A 206 10.65 12.46 8.11
CA GLN A 206 12.07 12.44 7.82
C GLN A 206 12.36 12.65 6.33
N THR A 207 11.48 12.16 5.45
CA THR A 207 11.66 12.27 3.99
C THR A 207 10.91 13.43 3.36
N ASN A 208 9.95 14.04 4.08
CA ASN A 208 9.19 15.19 3.61
C ASN A 208 9.12 16.33 4.67
N PRO A 209 10.24 16.77 5.26
CA PRO A 209 10.22 17.73 6.37
C PRO A 209 9.55 19.05 5.98
N GLY A 210 9.69 19.51 4.73
CA GLY A 210 9.09 20.76 4.25
C GLY A 210 7.57 20.79 4.34
N TYR A 211 6.90 19.65 4.10
CA TYR A 211 5.46 19.55 4.30
C TYR A 211 5.08 19.70 5.77
N PHE A 212 5.70 18.93 6.66
CA PHE A 212 5.37 18.97 8.10
C PHE A 212 5.68 20.33 8.73
N GLU A 213 6.74 21.02 8.29
CA GLU A 213 7.02 22.40 8.70
C GLU A 213 5.94 23.38 8.20
N SER A 214 5.43 23.19 6.96
CA SER A 214 4.34 24.02 6.44
C SER A 214 3.03 23.83 7.21
N VAL A 215 2.74 22.59 7.61
CA VAL A 215 1.55 22.27 8.42
C VAL A 215 1.71 22.81 9.84
N LYS A 216 2.88 22.64 10.45
CA LYS A 216 3.23 23.25 11.74
C LYS A 216 3.02 24.76 11.72
N LYS A 217 3.53 25.44 10.68
CA LYS A 217 3.33 26.88 10.49
C LYS A 217 1.85 27.24 10.36
N TYR A 218 1.08 26.49 9.57
CA TYR A 218 -0.35 26.72 9.42
C TYR A 218 -1.11 26.67 10.75
N PHE A 219 -0.85 25.65 11.58
CA PHE A 219 -1.51 25.53 12.88
C PHE A 219 -1.02 26.58 13.88
N LEU A 220 0.28 26.88 13.95
CA LEU A 220 0.83 27.79 14.95
C LEU A 220 0.73 29.28 14.60
N THR A 221 0.34 29.64 13.37
CA THR A 221 0.16 31.05 12.99
C THR A 221 -1.23 31.53 13.44
N PRO A 222 -1.34 32.58 14.27
CA PRO A 222 -2.62 33.16 14.64
C PRO A 222 -3.41 33.61 13.40
N LYS A 223 -4.68 33.18 13.27
CA LYS A 223 -5.52 33.51 12.11
C LYS A 223 -5.78 35.02 11.90
N SER A 224 -5.39 35.87 12.85
CA SER A 224 -5.45 37.34 12.72
C SER A 224 -4.32 37.96 11.89
N GLU A 225 -3.33 37.17 11.45
CA GLU A 225 -2.16 37.64 10.70
C GLU A 225 -2.10 37.13 9.24
N ALA A 226 -3.11 36.39 8.78
CA ALA A 226 -3.19 35.99 7.38
C ALA A 226 -3.56 37.20 6.51
N PRO A 227 -2.71 37.61 5.54
CA PRO A 227 -3.05 38.71 4.64
C PRO A 227 -4.24 38.28 3.77
N VAL A 228 -5.31 39.07 3.81
CA VAL A 228 -6.46 38.99 2.90
C VAL A 228 -6.03 39.26 1.47
#